data_AF-A0A920NF58-F1
#
_entry.id   AF-A0A920NF58-F1
#
_cell.length_a   1.000
_cell.length_b   1.000
_cell.length_c   1.000
_cell.angle_alpha   90.00
_cell.angle_beta   90.00
_cell.angle_gamma   90.00
#
_symmetry.space_group_name_H-M   'P 1'
#
loop_
_entity.id
_entity.type
_entity.pdbx_description
1 polymer ?
#
loop_
_entity_poly.entity_id
_entity_poly.type
_entity_poly.pdbx_seq_one_letter_code
_entity_poly.pdbx_strand_id
1 'polypeptide(L)'
;MGGVFGGNRLGSTSLSEGPIFGARAGHKAAELRVKKIPEEKKSLSSEFEIALRSYLEVFGQEGERSGSGMIRELQKAAWNGIGPARSRVGLEKFLRQVADFRKQASSIAVSKESIWNQAFIDYVEFLNMLDTAEAVAVSALNRPNSLGAHIRMDGANTSVLFTKPYSVGVFHAKSGALQTCKLDRPSTPWSTLLTHAYHGLKRRLELKILWVLPLALQDRIVEKKFRDVMGSLETEKPEAERKVSNGEELEAA
;
A
#
# COMPACT_ATOMS: atom_id res chain seq x y z
N MET A 1 1.60 -1.74 -4.52
CA MET A 1 2.02 -0.35 -4.81
C MET A 1 3.32 -0.37 -5.61
N GLY A 2 3.42 0.39 -6.69
CA GLY A 2 4.56 0.37 -7.62
C GLY A 2 5.86 1.01 -7.11
N GLY A 3 6.04 1.19 -5.80
CA GLY A 3 7.21 1.86 -5.22
C GLY A 3 7.27 3.37 -5.41
N VAL A 4 6.16 4.01 -5.79
CA VAL A 4 6.10 5.44 -6.18
C VAL A 4 6.51 6.39 -5.05
N PHE A 5 6.23 6.03 -3.80
CA PHE A 5 6.41 6.93 -2.65
C PHE A 5 7.80 6.90 -2.02
N GLY A 6 8.67 5.96 -2.42
CA GLY A 6 9.99 5.82 -1.82
C GLY A 6 9.95 5.77 -0.29
N GLY A 7 10.74 6.61 0.38
CA GLY A 7 10.85 6.65 1.83
C GLY A 7 9.78 7.48 2.57
N ASN A 8 8.93 8.24 1.85
CA ASN A 8 7.85 9.02 2.48
C ASN A 8 6.73 9.32 1.47
N ARG A 9 5.49 8.93 1.80
CA ARG A 9 4.31 9.24 0.98
C ARG A 9 3.91 10.70 1.15
N LEU A 10 3.65 11.39 0.05
CA LEU A 10 3.11 12.75 0.06
C LEU A 10 1.60 12.74 0.36
N GLY A 11 1.11 13.78 1.02
CA GLY A 11 -0.32 13.92 1.34
C GLY A 11 -1.20 13.86 0.09
N SER A 12 -2.41 13.32 0.24
CA SER A 12 -3.46 13.26 -0.81
C SER A 12 -3.14 12.40 -2.05
N THR A 13 -2.02 11.68 -2.12
CA THR A 13 -1.70 10.83 -3.28
C THR A 13 -2.33 9.44 -3.23
N SER A 14 -2.80 8.98 -2.06
CA SER A 14 -3.36 7.63 -1.89
C SER A 14 -4.68 7.43 -2.63
N LEU A 15 -5.54 8.45 -2.66
CA LEU A 15 -6.85 8.38 -3.32
C LEU A 15 -6.69 8.23 -4.83
N SER A 16 -5.71 8.90 -5.43
CA SER A 16 -5.40 8.77 -6.86
C SER A 16 -4.69 7.45 -7.18
N GLU A 17 -3.93 6.89 -6.22
CA GLU A 17 -3.19 5.65 -6.44
C GLU A 17 -4.12 4.46 -6.69
N GLY A 18 -5.17 4.31 -5.88
CA GLY A 18 -6.13 3.22 -5.97
C GLY A 18 -6.65 2.95 -7.39
N PRO A 19 -7.32 3.91 -8.04
CA PRO A 19 -7.86 3.72 -9.39
C PRO A 19 -6.75 3.54 -10.44
N ILE A 20 -5.63 4.27 -10.36
CA ILE A 20 -4.54 4.17 -11.34
C ILE A 20 -3.89 2.79 -11.30
N PHE A 21 -3.47 2.33 -10.12
CA PHE A 21 -2.82 1.03 -9.98
C PHE A 21 -3.83 -0.13 -10.06
N GLY A 22 -5.07 0.09 -9.62
CA GLY A 22 -6.17 -0.86 -9.79
C GLY A 22 -6.45 -1.13 -11.27
N ALA A 23 -6.60 -0.08 -12.10
CA ALA A 23 -6.80 -0.23 -13.55
C ALA A 23 -5.62 -0.97 -14.20
N ARG A 24 -4.38 -0.60 -13.86
CA ARG A 24 -3.18 -1.28 -14.38
C ARG A 24 -3.10 -2.75 -13.96
N ALA A 25 -3.42 -3.07 -12.71
CA ALA A 25 -3.44 -4.44 -12.20
C ALA A 25 -4.53 -5.26 -12.89
N GLY A 26 -5.74 -4.69 -13.05
CA GLY A 26 -6.86 -5.31 -13.74
C GLY A 26 -6.55 -5.60 -15.21
N HIS A 27 -6.05 -4.62 -15.96
CA HIS A 27 -5.61 -4.81 -17.35
C HIS A 27 -4.55 -5.90 -17.45
N LYS A 28 -3.53 -5.88 -16.57
CA LYS A 28 -2.48 -6.88 -16.63
C LYS A 28 -2.97 -8.29 -16.29
N ALA A 29 -3.88 -8.42 -15.31
CA ALA A 29 -4.51 -9.68 -14.98
C ALA A 29 -5.35 -10.22 -16.16
N ALA A 30 -6.08 -9.35 -16.85
CA ALA A 30 -6.84 -9.72 -18.05
C ALA A 30 -5.93 -10.20 -19.19
N GLU A 31 -4.82 -9.49 -19.48
CA GLU A 31 -3.81 -9.94 -20.45
C GLU A 31 -3.22 -11.31 -20.09
N LEU A 32 -2.92 -11.53 -18.81
CA LEU A 32 -2.36 -12.80 -18.34
C LEU A 32 -3.36 -13.95 -18.43
N ARG A 33 -4.66 -13.69 -18.26
CA ARG A 33 -5.72 -14.70 -18.41
C ARG A 33 -5.84 -15.23 -19.84
N VAL A 34 -5.54 -14.39 -20.85
CA VAL A 34 -5.57 -14.80 -22.27
C VAL A 34 -4.48 -15.84 -22.57
N LYS A 35 -3.42 -15.91 -21.77
CA LYS A 35 -2.46 -17.04 -21.79
C LYS A 35 -3.12 -18.23 -21.09
N LYS A 36 -3.59 -19.23 -21.85
CA LYS A 36 -4.25 -20.45 -21.33
C LYS A 36 -3.53 -20.96 -20.08
N ILE A 37 -4.26 -21.04 -18.97
CA ILE A 37 -3.83 -21.80 -17.80
C ILE A 37 -3.87 -23.28 -18.22
N PRO A 38 -2.75 -24.02 -18.15
CA PRO A 38 -2.74 -25.46 -18.44
C PRO A 38 -3.77 -26.19 -17.56
N GLU A 39 -4.44 -27.22 -18.09
CA GLU A 39 -5.47 -27.96 -17.34
C GLU A 39 -4.95 -28.55 -16.03
N GLU A 40 -3.66 -28.88 -15.98
CA GLU A 40 -2.94 -29.38 -14.80
C GLU A 40 -2.95 -28.40 -13.61
N LYS A 41 -3.25 -27.11 -13.83
CA LYS A 41 -3.39 -26.10 -12.77
C LYS A 41 -4.85 -25.85 -12.35
N LYS A 42 -5.80 -26.63 -12.86
CA LYS A 42 -7.23 -26.51 -12.49
C LYS A 42 -7.57 -27.25 -11.19
N SER A 43 -6.78 -28.22 -10.75
CA SER A 43 -6.97 -28.82 -9.42
C SER A 43 -6.38 -27.90 -8.36
N LEU A 44 -7.03 -27.86 -7.19
CA LEU A 44 -6.45 -27.22 -6.01
C LEU A 44 -5.10 -27.88 -5.73
N SER A 45 -4.08 -27.07 -5.49
CA SER A 45 -2.74 -27.59 -5.24
C SER A 45 -2.69 -28.21 -3.84
N SER A 46 -1.74 -29.13 -3.62
CA SER A 46 -1.50 -29.71 -2.29
C SER A 46 -1.29 -28.65 -1.21
N GLU A 47 -0.71 -27.51 -1.58
CA GLU A 47 -0.47 -26.38 -0.69
C GLU A 47 -1.78 -25.70 -0.25
N PHE A 48 -2.79 -25.64 -1.13
CA PHE A 48 -4.10 -25.10 -0.77
C PHE A 48 -4.78 -25.96 0.29
N GLU A 49 -4.78 -27.29 0.11
CA GLU A 49 -5.40 -28.22 1.05
C GLU A 49 -4.71 -28.18 2.43
N ILE A 50 -3.38 -28.07 2.45
CA ILE A 50 -2.62 -27.90 3.71
C ILE A 50 -3.02 -26.60 4.41
N ALA A 51 -3.09 -25.49 3.66
CA ALA A 51 -3.50 -24.21 4.23
C ALA A 51 -4.94 -24.26 4.75
N LEU A 52 -5.88 -24.79 3.97
CA LEU A 52 -7.27 -24.94 4.35
C LEU A 52 -7.42 -25.76 5.63
N ARG A 53 -6.74 -26.92 5.72
CA ARG A 53 -6.74 -27.76 6.92
C ARG A 53 -6.22 -26.98 8.13
N SER A 54 -5.15 -26.20 7.99
CA SER A 54 -4.59 -25.42 9.11
C SER A 54 -5.57 -24.38 9.68
N TYR A 55 -6.47 -23.82 8.84
CA TYR A 55 -7.52 -22.92 9.32
C TYR A 55 -8.69 -23.67 9.94
N LEU A 56 -9.06 -24.83 9.39
CA LEU A 56 -10.15 -25.65 9.92
C LEU A 56 -9.83 -26.26 11.28
N GLU A 57 -8.57 -26.62 11.54
CA GLU A 57 -8.12 -27.20 12.81
C GLU A 57 -8.25 -26.24 14.01
N VAL A 58 -8.37 -24.94 13.77
CA VAL A 58 -8.48 -23.92 14.82
C VAL A 58 -9.90 -23.80 15.37
N PHE A 59 -10.93 -24.27 14.66
CA PHE A 59 -12.30 -24.21 15.16
C PHE A 59 -12.46 -25.08 16.41
N GLY A 60 -12.90 -24.46 17.51
CA GLY A 60 -12.98 -25.11 18.82
C GLY A 60 -11.65 -25.15 19.59
N GLN A 61 -10.63 -24.40 19.16
CA GLN A 61 -9.40 -24.22 19.93
C GLN A 61 -9.73 -23.67 21.32
N GLU A 62 -9.40 -24.43 22.35
CA GLU A 62 -9.55 -24.02 23.74
C GLU A 62 -8.40 -23.09 24.15
N GLY A 63 -8.73 -22.08 24.94
CA GLY A 63 -7.76 -21.09 25.38
C GLY A 63 -8.36 -20.11 26.38
N GLU A 64 -7.50 -19.36 27.07
CA GLU A 64 -7.93 -18.37 28.07
C GLU A 64 -7.85 -16.93 27.54
N ARG A 65 -7.30 -16.75 26.33
CA ARG A 65 -7.00 -15.44 25.74
C ARG A 65 -7.99 -15.14 24.63
N SER A 66 -8.35 -13.88 24.47
CA SER A 66 -9.13 -13.42 23.31
C SER A 66 -8.21 -12.91 22.20
N GLY A 67 -8.60 -13.12 20.93
CA GLY A 67 -7.86 -12.64 19.77
C GLY A 67 -7.69 -11.12 19.79
N SER A 68 -8.77 -10.36 20.00
CA SER A 68 -8.71 -8.91 20.21
C SER A 68 -7.81 -8.46 21.37
N GLY A 69 -7.70 -9.25 22.45
CA GLY A 69 -6.74 -9.02 23.54
C GLY A 69 -5.30 -9.09 23.04
N MET A 70 -4.97 -10.19 22.36
CA MET A 70 -3.65 -10.42 21.77
C MET A 70 -3.27 -9.36 20.73
N ILE A 71 -4.22 -8.95 19.88
CA ILE A 71 -4.03 -7.87 18.91
C ILE A 71 -3.63 -6.56 19.61
N ARG A 72 -4.32 -6.18 20.69
CA ARG A 72 -4.01 -4.95 21.44
C ARG A 72 -2.62 -5.00 22.08
N GLU A 73 -2.21 -6.16 22.60
CA GLU A 73 -0.88 -6.34 23.16
C GLU A 73 0.22 -6.25 22.09
N LEU A 74 0.00 -6.89 20.94
CA LEU A 74 0.90 -6.77 19.79
C LEU A 74 1.00 -5.32 19.31
N GLN A 75 -0.11 -4.58 19.22
CA GLN A 75 -0.11 -3.16 18.84
C GLN A 75 0.73 -2.31 19.81
N LYS A 76 0.62 -2.54 21.13
CA LYS A 76 1.44 -1.86 22.14
C LYS A 76 2.93 -2.20 21.97
N ALA A 77 3.26 -3.46 21.76
CA ALA A 77 4.64 -3.88 21.50
C ALA A 77 5.18 -3.26 20.20
N ALA A 78 4.37 -3.22 19.14
CA ALA A 78 4.71 -2.64 17.85
C ALA A 78 4.95 -1.14 17.95
N TRP A 79 4.14 -0.41 18.71
CA TRP A 79 4.37 1.02 18.97
C TRP A 79 5.76 1.27 19.56
N ASN A 80 6.16 0.45 20.55
CA ASN A 80 7.45 0.58 21.22
C ASN A 80 8.64 0.09 20.38
N GLY A 81 8.44 -0.91 19.51
CA GLY A 81 9.51 -1.56 18.74
C GLY A 81 9.71 -1.04 17.32
N ILE A 82 8.60 -0.85 16.58
CA ILE A 82 8.58 -0.47 15.15
C ILE A 82 7.87 0.86 14.88
N GLY A 83 7.61 1.65 15.93
CA GLY A 83 7.07 3.00 15.85
C GLY A 83 7.93 4.00 15.06
N PRO A 84 7.62 5.30 15.13
CA PRO A 84 8.27 6.32 14.28
C PRO A 84 9.79 6.37 14.41
N ALA A 85 10.30 6.35 15.66
CA ALA A 85 11.71 6.30 15.98
C ALA A 85 12.10 4.90 16.43
N ARG A 86 13.18 4.37 15.85
CA ARG A 86 13.61 2.98 16.04
C ARG A 86 15.08 2.91 16.46
N SER A 87 15.46 1.81 17.10
CA SER A 87 16.87 1.48 17.39
C SER A 87 17.11 -0.01 17.14
N ARG A 88 18.36 -0.42 16.90
CA ARG A 88 18.72 -1.83 16.73
C ARG A 88 18.23 -2.68 17.89
N VAL A 89 18.50 -2.24 19.10
CA VAL A 89 18.13 -2.95 20.34
C VAL A 89 16.61 -3.06 20.46
N GLY A 90 15.87 -2.00 20.14
CA GLY A 90 14.40 -2.02 20.15
C GLY A 90 13.81 -2.99 19.12
N LEU A 91 14.38 -3.01 17.91
CA LEU A 91 13.95 -3.92 16.84
C LEU A 91 14.23 -5.38 17.18
N GLU A 92 15.43 -5.70 17.67
CA GLU A 92 15.79 -7.06 18.09
C GLU A 92 14.93 -7.54 19.27
N LYS A 93 14.64 -6.65 20.23
CA LYS A 93 13.70 -6.95 21.33
C LYS A 93 12.30 -7.24 20.79
N PHE A 94 11.80 -6.41 19.87
CA PHE A 94 10.48 -6.59 19.30
C PHE A 94 10.35 -7.89 18.50
N LEU A 95 11.36 -8.27 17.73
CA LEU A 95 11.39 -9.55 17.02
C LEU A 95 11.27 -10.76 17.97
N ARG A 96 11.94 -10.71 19.14
CA ARG A 96 11.76 -11.74 20.17
C ARG A 96 10.33 -11.78 20.68
N GLN A 97 9.73 -10.62 20.95
CA GLN A 97 8.32 -10.54 21.38
C GLN A 97 7.35 -11.10 20.33
N VAL A 98 7.59 -10.84 19.04
CA VAL A 98 6.80 -11.41 17.93
C VAL A 98 6.89 -12.94 17.92
N ALA A 99 8.09 -13.50 18.12
CA ALA A 99 8.26 -14.96 18.22
C ALA A 99 7.49 -15.55 19.42
N ASP A 100 7.48 -14.84 20.56
CA ASP A 100 6.73 -15.27 21.74
C ASP A 100 5.20 -15.14 21.54
N PHE A 101 4.74 -14.07 20.89
CA PHE A 101 3.33 -13.92 20.51
C PHE A 101 2.87 -15.03 19.57
N ARG A 102 3.71 -15.46 18.63
CA ARG A 102 3.38 -16.56 17.71
C ARG A 102 3.18 -17.88 18.47
N LYS A 103 4.01 -18.15 19.50
CA LYS A 103 3.81 -19.33 20.38
C LYS A 103 2.52 -19.22 21.20
N GLN A 104 2.15 -18.01 21.62
CA GLN A 104 0.93 -17.78 22.39
C GLN A 104 -0.35 -17.82 21.52
N ALA A 105 -0.26 -17.89 20.19
CA ALA A 105 -1.45 -17.97 19.34
C ALA A 105 -2.35 -19.17 19.69
N SER A 106 -1.78 -20.30 20.11
CA SER A 106 -2.52 -21.49 20.53
C SER A 106 -3.31 -21.30 21.83
N SER A 107 -3.09 -20.20 22.58
CA SER A 107 -3.84 -19.87 23.80
C SER A 107 -5.09 -19.03 23.53
N ILE A 108 -5.34 -18.66 22.27
CA ILE A 108 -6.51 -17.90 21.86
C ILE A 108 -7.71 -18.85 21.79
N ALA A 109 -8.78 -18.53 22.51
CA ALA A 109 -10.03 -19.27 22.39
C ALA A 109 -10.69 -18.99 21.03
N VAL A 110 -11.03 -20.04 20.30
CA VAL A 110 -11.79 -19.96 19.05
C VAL A 110 -12.99 -20.89 19.14
N SER A 111 -14.17 -20.33 18.92
CA SER A 111 -15.42 -21.07 19.08
C SER A 111 -15.63 -22.09 17.95
N LYS A 112 -16.50 -23.08 18.13
CA LYS A 112 -16.75 -24.14 17.14
C LYS A 112 -17.70 -23.70 16.02
N GLU A 113 -18.41 -22.60 16.21
CA GLU A 113 -19.38 -22.08 15.25
C GLU A 113 -18.67 -21.66 13.96
N SER A 114 -19.25 -22.04 12.83
CA SER A 114 -18.71 -21.71 11.50
C SER A 114 -19.30 -20.42 10.92
N ILE A 115 -20.47 -20.00 11.40
CA ILE A 115 -21.18 -18.82 10.89
C ILE A 115 -20.77 -17.61 11.72
N TRP A 116 -20.20 -16.59 11.06
CA TRP A 116 -19.83 -15.30 11.66
C TRP A 116 -19.03 -15.45 12.98
N ASN A 117 -17.95 -16.22 12.93
CA ASN A 117 -17.10 -16.45 14.09
C ASN A 117 -16.07 -15.32 14.27
N GLN A 118 -16.40 -14.33 15.11
CA GLN A 118 -15.50 -13.21 15.39
C GLN A 118 -14.18 -13.65 16.03
N ALA A 119 -14.19 -14.68 16.87
CA ALA A 119 -12.98 -15.18 17.52
C ALA A 119 -12.00 -15.78 16.49
N PHE A 120 -12.52 -16.48 15.48
CA PHE A 120 -11.74 -16.98 14.36
C PHE A 120 -11.20 -15.84 13.49
N ILE A 121 -12.02 -14.83 13.17
CA ILE A 121 -11.58 -13.64 12.40
C ILE A 121 -10.42 -12.95 13.13
N ASP A 122 -10.59 -12.65 14.42
CA ASP A 122 -9.55 -12.02 15.24
C ASP A 122 -8.27 -12.88 15.30
N TYR A 123 -8.39 -14.20 15.38
CA TYR A 123 -7.25 -15.12 15.37
C TYR A 123 -6.46 -15.02 14.05
N VAL A 124 -7.15 -15.06 12.90
CA VAL A 124 -6.53 -14.94 11.58
C VAL A 124 -5.90 -13.56 11.39
N GLU A 125 -6.60 -12.50 11.78
CA GLU A 125 -6.07 -11.14 11.74
C GLU A 125 -4.82 -10.99 12.62
N PHE A 126 -4.81 -11.59 13.81
CA PHE A 126 -3.65 -11.60 14.68
C PHE A 126 -2.42 -12.26 14.03
N LEU A 127 -2.59 -13.42 13.38
CA LEU A 127 -1.49 -14.08 12.65
C LEU A 127 -0.96 -13.22 11.50
N ASN A 128 -1.86 -12.63 10.71
CA ASN A 128 -1.48 -11.72 9.63
C ASN A 128 -0.75 -10.46 10.15
N MET A 129 -1.17 -9.95 11.30
CA MET A 129 -0.50 -8.83 11.98
C MET A 129 0.90 -9.23 12.47
N LEU A 130 1.11 -10.45 12.93
CA LEU A 130 2.45 -10.95 13.29
C LEU A 130 3.36 -10.99 12.08
N ASP A 131 2.92 -11.56 10.96
CA ASP A 131 3.73 -11.66 9.73
C ASP A 131 4.12 -10.27 9.21
N THR A 132 3.16 -9.35 9.17
CA THR A 132 3.41 -7.97 8.72
C THR A 132 4.33 -7.20 9.70
N ALA A 133 4.14 -7.35 11.00
CA ALA A 133 4.98 -6.72 12.01
C ALA A 133 6.43 -7.26 11.97
N GLU A 134 6.60 -8.57 11.81
CA GLU A 134 7.89 -9.23 11.65
C GLU A 134 8.61 -8.72 10.39
N ALA A 135 7.90 -8.68 9.26
CA ALA A 135 8.46 -8.19 8.00
C ALA A 135 8.91 -6.72 8.10
N VAL A 136 8.13 -5.86 8.76
CA VAL A 136 8.51 -4.46 9.01
C VAL A 136 9.76 -4.40 9.90
N ALA A 137 9.79 -5.15 11.00
CA ALA A 137 10.89 -5.14 11.96
C ALA A 137 12.20 -5.64 11.35
N VAL A 138 12.16 -6.75 10.62
CA VAL A 138 13.29 -7.34 9.91
C VAL A 138 13.79 -6.40 8.79
N SER A 139 12.87 -5.77 8.04
CA SER A 139 13.23 -4.78 7.02
C SER A 139 13.92 -3.56 7.63
N ALA A 140 13.38 -3.05 8.74
CA ALA A 140 13.95 -1.93 9.50
C ALA A 140 15.31 -2.26 10.13
N LEU A 141 15.52 -3.51 10.55
CA LEU A 141 16.79 -3.96 11.12
C LEU A 141 17.90 -3.97 10.05
N ASN A 142 17.56 -4.39 8.84
CA ASN A 142 18.47 -4.43 7.68
C ASN A 142 18.69 -3.06 6.99
N ARG A 143 18.10 -2.00 7.53
CA ARG A 143 18.32 -0.61 7.11
C ARG A 143 18.86 0.20 8.29
N PRO A 144 20.19 0.27 8.48
CA PRO A 144 20.76 0.94 9.66
C PRO A 144 20.69 2.47 9.59
N ASN A 145 20.48 3.06 8.41
CA ASN A 145 20.48 4.50 8.21
C ASN A 145 19.07 5.07 8.07
N SER A 146 18.88 6.29 8.57
CA SER A 146 17.62 7.03 8.50
C SER A 146 17.34 7.52 7.07
N LEU A 147 16.09 7.39 6.62
CA LEU A 147 15.58 7.95 5.36
C LEU A 147 14.05 8.11 5.40
N GLY A 148 13.55 9.32 5.18
CA GLY A 148 12.12 9.60 5.12
C GLY A 148 11.41 9.25 6.44
N ALA A 149 10.34 8.45 6.38
CA ALA A 149 9.61 7.97 7.55
C ALA A 149 10.36 6.87 8.35
N HIS A 150 11.47 6.37 7.82
CA HIS A 150 12.31 5.42 8.54
C HIS A 150 13.40 6.16 9.32
N ILE A 151 13.20 6.30 10.63
CA ILE A 151 14.15 6.99 11.52
C ILE A 151 14.82 5.96 12.44
N ARG A 152 16.15 5.92 12.40
CA ARG A 152 17.05 5.16 13.28
C ARG A 152 17.76 6.12 14.21
N MET A 153 17.50 6.02 15.51
CA MET A 153 18.14 6.85 16.54
C MET A 153 19.61 6.50 16.74
N ASP A 154 19.98 5.28 16.37
CA ASP A 154 21.33 4.71 16.42
C ASP A 154 22.04 4.75 15.05
N GLY A 155 21.44 5.43 14.06
CA GLY A 155 21.89 5.44 12.67
C GLY A 155 22.13 6.84 12.13
N ALA A 156 23.04 6.96 11.16
CA ALA A 156 23.24 8.21 10.44
C ALA A 156 22.12 8.47 9.42
N ASN A 157 21.99 9.72 8.98
CA ASN A 157 21.10 10.07 7.88
C ASN A 157 21.67 9.55 6.55
N THR A 158 20.82 8.94 5.72
CA THR A 158 21.20 8.48 4.39
C THR A 158 21.44 9.69 3.48
N SER A 159 22.63 9.82 2.91
CA SER A 159 22.89 10.84 1.89
C SER A 159 22.20 10.45 0.57
N VAL A 160 21.25 11.27 0.13
CA VAL A 160 20.48 11.05 -1.10
C VAL A 160 21.34 11.17 -2.36
N LEU A 161 22.43 11.95 -2.30
CA LEU A 161 23.30 12.23 -3.45
C LEU A 161 24.35 11.13 -3.68
N PHE A 162 24.86 10.53 -2.59
CA PHE A 162 25.98 9.59 -2.67
C PHE A 162 25.59 8.14 -2.40
N THR A 163 24.38 7.90 -1.88
CA THR A 163 23.91 6.54 -1.60
C THR A 163 23.09 6.01 -2.77
N LYS A 164 23.47 4.87 -3.32
CA LYS A 164 22.64 4.15 -4.29
C LYS A 164 21.30 3.76 -3.64
N PRO A 165 20.15 4.09 -4.25
CA PRO A 165 18.86 3.74 -3.68
C PRO A 165 18.67 2.23 -3.70
N TYR A 166 18.05 1.71 -2.64
CA TYR A 166 17.75 0.29 -2.52
C TYR A 166 16.50 0.07 -1.68
N SER A 167 15.83 -1.05 -1.92
CA SER A 167 14.76 -1.60 -1.10
C SER A 167 15.28 -2.81 -0.31
N VAL A 168 14.69 -3.07 0.84
CA VAL A 168 14.88 -4.36 1.52
C VAL A 168 13.69 -5.23 1.15
N GLY A 169 13.95 -6.31 0.42
CA GLY A 169 12.96 -7.34 0.15
C GLY A 169 12.90 -8.32 1.32
N VAL A 170 11.69 -8.71 1.70
CA VAL A 170 11.43 -9.69 2.77
C VAL A 170 10.60 -10.82 2.15
N PHE A 171 11.04 -12.06 2.34
CA PHE A 171 10.40 -13.24 1.76
C PHE A 171 10.43 -14.39 2.76
N HIS A 172 9.41 -15.22 2.75
CA HIS A 172 9.47 -16.49 3.47
C HIS A 172 10.37 -17.48 2.71
N ALA A 173 11.36 -18.03 3.41
CA ALA A 173 12.11 -19.17 2.93
C ALA A 173 11.24 -20.43 2.96
N LYS A 174 11.64 -21.46 2.19
CA LYS A 174 11.01 -22.79 2.25
C LYS A 174 11.04 -23.41 3.65
N SER A 175 11.96 -22.97 4.51
CA SER A 175 12.05 -23.39 5.92
C SER A 175 11.06 -22.67 6.85
N GLY A 176 10.24 -21.75 6.34
CA GLY A 176 9.30 -20.93 7.12
C GLY A 176 9.90 -19.65 7.72
N ALA A 177 11.24 -19.56 7.82
CA ALA A 177 11.92 -18.37 8.33
C ALA A 177 11.89 -17.20 7.33
N LEU A 178 11.77 -15.97 7.83
CA LEU A 178 11.90 -14.78 7.00
C LEU A 178 13.37 -14.56 6.59
N GLN A 179 13.58 -14.38 5.29
CA GLN A 179 14.85 -13.96 4.71
C GLN A 179 14.74 -12.55 4.18
N THR A 180 15.89 -11.86 4.16
CA THR A 180 16.00 -10.53 3.58
C THR A 180 16.96 -10.52 2.42
N CYS A 181 16.68 -9.66 1.44
CA CYS A 181 17.64 -9.33 0.42
C CYS A 181 17.65 -7.83 0.16
N LYS A 182 18.82 -7.31 -0.21
CA LYS A 182 18.98 -5.95 -0.66
C LYS A 182 18.69 -5.89 -2.16
N LEU A 183 17.67 -5.13 -2.53
CA LEU A 183 17.27 -4.90 -3.92
C LEU A 183 17.72 -3.50 -4.34
N ASP A 184 18.82 -3.43 -5.06
CA ASP A 184 19.30 -2.18 -5.63
C ASP A 184 18.29 -1.59 -6.61
N ARG A 185 18.13 -0.27 -6.56
CA ARG A 185 17.26 0.49 -7.46
C ARG A 185 18.13 1.39 -8.35
N PRO A 186 17.70 1.63 -9.61
CA PRO A 186 18.36 2.62 -10.45
C PRO A 186 18.20 4.01 -9.83
N SER A 187 19.28 4.80 -9.84
CA SER A 187 19.20 6.21 -9.47
C SER A 187 18.49 7.01 -10.56
N THR A 188 17.72 8.01 -10.16
CA THR A 188 17.12 8.96 -11.10
C THR A 188 18.23 9.73 -11.83
N PRO A 189 18.20 9.82 -13.17
CA PRO A 189 19.20 10.59 -13.92
C PRO A 189 19.25 12.06 -13.49
N TRP A 190 20.46 12.63 -13.48
CA TRP A 190 20.68 14.04 -13.13
C TRP A 190 19.91 15.01 -14.02
N SER A 191 19.81 14.71 -15.32
CA SER A 191 19.02 15.50 -16.26
C SER A 191 17.55 15.61 -15.83
N THR A 192 16.95 14.50 -15.41
CA THR A 192 15.56 14.47 -14.92
C THR A 192 15.41 15.28 -13.63
N LEU A 193 16.35 15.18 -12.69
CA LEU A 193 16.34 15.96 -11.46
C LEU A 193 16.43 17.47 -11.74
N LEU A 194 17.34 17.88 -12.62
CA LEU A 194 17.49 19.28 -13.03
C LEU A 194 16.23 19.81 -13.72
N THR A 195 15.64 19.03 -14.62
CA THR A 195 14.38 19.37 -15.29
C THR A 195 13.26 19.58 -14.28
N HIS A 196 13.13 18.71 -13.27
CA HIS A 196 12.13 18.88 -12.22
C HIS A 196 12.41 20.09 -11.33
N ALA A 197 13.67 20.36 -10.98
CA ALA A 197 14.07 21.54 -10.22
C ALA A 197 13.72 22.83 -10.99
N TYR A 198 14.04 22.88 -12.29
CA TYR A 198 13.69 23.98 -13.18
C TYR A 198 12.18 24.19 -13.26
N HIS A 199 11.40 23.13 -13.53
CA HIS A 199 9.95 23.24 -13.56
C HIS A 199 9.36 23.68 -12.21
N GLY A 200 9.93 23.22 -11.10
CA GLY A 200 9.53 23.66 -9.76
C GLY A 200 9.77 25.16 -9.55
N LEU A 201 10.94 25.65 -9.96
CA LEU A 201 11.28 27.08 -9.90
C LEU A 201 10.36 27.91 -10.80
N LYS A 202 10.17 27.46 -12.05
CA LYS A 202 9.26 28.10 -13.02
C LYS A 202 7.85 28.23 -12.46
N ARG A 203 7.27 27.14 -11.91
CA ARG A 203 5.92 27.16 -11.32
C ARG A 203 5.84 28.12 -10.14
N ARG A 204 6.85 28.16 -9.26
CA ARG A 204 6.89 29.11 -8.14
C ARG A 204 6.92 30.56 -8.63
N LEU A 205 7.68 30.82 -9.69
CA LEU A 205 7.74 32.15 -10.30
C LEU A 205 6.40 32.52 -10.96
N GLU A 206 5.81 31.61 -11.74
CA GLU A 206 4.48 31.78 -12.34
C GLU A 206 3.42 32.10 -11.27
N LEU A 207 3.45 31.42 -10.13
CA LEU A 207 2.53 31.68 -9.02
C LEU A 207 2.74 33.06 -8.39
N LYS A 208 4.00 33.49 -8.22
CA LYS A 208 4.31 34.84 -7.72
C LYS A 208 3.83 35.92 -8.69
N ILE A 209 4.00 35.72 -9.99
CA ILE A 209 3.51 36.65 -11.02
C ILE A 209 1.98 36.69 -11.01
N LEU A 210 1.35 35.52 -10.94
CA LEU A 210 -0.10 35.38 -10.87
C LEU A 210 -0.68 36.19 -9.70
N TRP A 211 -0.06 36.12 -8.52
CA TRP A 211 -0.46 36.86 -7.32
C TRP A 211 -0.48 38.39 -7.47
N VAL A 212 0.31 38.94 -8.38
CA VAL A 212 0.41 40.41 -8.61
C VAL A 212 -0.62 40.89 -9.65
N LEU A 213 -1.23 39.99 -10.42
CA LEU A 213 -2.21 40.34 -11.44
C LEU A 213 -3.58 40.70 -10.83
N PRO A 214 -4.37 41.58 -11.49
CA PRO A 214 -5.76 41.82 -11.14
C PRO A 214 -6.59 40.52 -11.11
N LEU A 215 -7.55 40.44 -10.19
CA LEU A 215 -8.42 39.26 -9.95
C LEU A 215 -9.04 38.70 -11.24
N ALA A 216 -9.59 39.56 -12.11
CA ALA A 216 -10.21 39.12 -13.37
C ALA A 216 -9.24 38.37 -14.31
N LEU A 217 -7.95 38.73 -14.29
CA LEU A 217 -6.91 38.03 -15.08
C LEU A 217 -6.44 36.76 -14.37
N GLN A 218 -6.36 36.79 -13.04
CA GLN A 218 -6.09 35.60 -12.23
C GLN A 218 -7.09 34.49 -12.53
N ASP A 219 -8.38 34.80 -12.43
CA ASP A 219 -9.47 33.85 -12.62
C ASP A 219 -9.43 33.25 -14.03
N ARG A 220 -9.26 34.10 -15.05
CA ARG A 220 -9.16 33.65 -16.45
C ARG A 220 -7.98 32.69 -16.69
N ILE A 221 -6.84 32.95 -16.05
CA ILE A 221 -5.64 32.10 -16.17
C ILE A 221 -5.83 30.77 -15.44
N VAL A 222 -6.39 30.80 -14.22
CA VAL A 222 -6.65 29.60 -13.42
C VAL A 222 -7.71 28.74 -14.08
N GLU A 223 -8.80 29.34 -14.55
CA GLU A 223 -9.89 28.65 -15.24
C GLU A 223 -9.40 27.98 -16.52
N LYS A 224 -8.57 28.66 -17.32
CA LYS A 224 -7.95 28.06 -18.50
C LYS A 224 -7.10 26.83 -18.12
N LYS A 225 -6.21 26.98 -17.13
CA LYS A 225 -5.39 25.85 -16.63
C LYS A 225 -6.26 24.70 -16.10
N PHE A 226 -7.38 24.99 -15.43
CA PHE A 226 -8.30 23.99 -14.94
C PHE A 226 -8.99 23.24 -16.08
N ARG A 227 -9.49 23.94 -17.10
CA ARG A 227 -10.07 23.33 -18.31
C ARG A 227 -9.04 22.48 -19.07
N ASP A 228 -7.80 22.93 -19.17
CA ASP A 228 -6.74 22.16 -19.83
C ASP A 228 -6.44 20.83 -19.09
N VAL A 229 -6.59 20.80 -17.76
CA VAL A 229 -6.34 19.60 -16.93
C VAL A 229 -7.54 18.66 -16.90
N MET A 230 -8.74 19.20 -16.72
CA MET A 230 -9.97 18.41 -16.63
C MET A 230 -10.48 17.95 -18.00
N GLY A 231 -9.92 18.47 -19.10
CA GLY A 231 -10.50 18.39 -20.42
C GLY A 231 -11.68 19.35 -20.57
N SER A 232 -12.25 19.44 -21.78
CA SER A 232 -13.58 20.01 -21.92
C SER A 232 -14.52 19.13 -21.11
N LEU A 233 -14.98 19.63 -19.96
CA LEU A 233 -16.26 19.18 -19.44
C LEU A 233 -17.23 19.48 -20.59
N GLU A 234 -17.60 18.45 -21.33
CA GLU A 234 -18.83 18.51 -22.11
C GLU A 234 -19.88 18.87 -21.05
N THR A 235 -20.25 20.15 -21.03
CA THR A 235 -21.49 20.55 -20.40
C THR A 235 -22.53 19.74 -21.14
N GLU A 236 -22.93 18.60 -20.58
CA GLU A 236 -24.13 17.92 -21.03
C GLU A 236 -25.20 19.00 -21.05
N LYS A 237 -25.62 19.35 -22.27
CA LYS A 237 -26.74 20.27 -22.46
C LYS A 237 -27.88 19.72 -21.61
N PRO A 238 -28.59 20.56 -20.84
CA PRO A 238 -29.71 20.11 -20.03
C PRO A 238 -30.68 19.29 -20.90
N GLU A 239 -31.17 18.16 -20.36
CA GLU A 239 -31.98 17.13 -21.04
C GLU A 239 -33.22 17.66 -21.80
N ALA A 240 -33.57 18.93 -21.65
CA ALA A 240 -34.65 19.60 -22.36
C ALA A 240 -34.47 19.62 -23.89
N GLU A 241 -33.23 19.58 -24.42
CA GLU A 241 -33.00 19.61 -25.87
C GLU A 241 -32.99 18.22 -26.53
N ARG A 242 -32.84 17.12 -25.77
CA ARG A 242 -32.84 15.75 -26.34
C ARG A 242 -34.24 15.24 -26.71
N LYS A 243 -35.31 15.85 -26.18
CA LYS A 243 -36.69 15.42 -26.49
C LYS A 243 -37.29 16.03 -27.76
N VAL A 244 -36.62 17.00 -28.38
CA VAL A 244 -37.16 17.68 -29.58
C VAL A 244 -36.70 16.99 -30.88
N SER A 245 -35.61 16.22 -30.89
CA SER A 245 -35.11 15.57 -32.11
C SER A 245 -35.69 14.19 -32.43
N ASN A 246 -36.39 13.55 -31.48
CA ASN A 246 -36.89 12.17 -31.64
C ASN A 246 -38.42 12.09 -31.80
N GLY A 247 -39.09 13.22 -32.10
CA GLY A 247 -40.54 13.35 -32.10
C GLY A 247 -41.23 13.50 -33.46
N GLU A 248 -40.52 13.41 -34.60
CA GLU A 248 -41.11 13.72 -35.92
C GLU A 248 -41.04 12.59 -36.98
N GLU A 249 -40.77 11.33 -36.63
CA GLU A 249 -40.69 10.25 -37.65
C GLU A 249 -41.53 8.98 -37.38
N LEU A 250 -42.65 9.08 -36.67
CA LEU A 250 -43.61 7.96 -36.56
C LEU A 250 -45.07 8.40 -36.81
N GLU A 251 -45.33 8.94 -37.99
CA GLU A 251 -46.64 8.91 -38.65
C GLU A 251 -46.44 8.57 -40.14
N ALA A 252 -46.35 7.28 -40.46
CA ALA A 252 -46.85 6.65 -41.69
C ALA A 252 -46.38 5.18 -41.79
N ALA A 253 -47.34 4.30 -42.08
CA ALA A 253 -47.27 2.85 -42.34
C ALA A 253 -47.39 1.92 -41.12
#